data_AF-A0A6C0L5G8-F1
#
_entry.id   AF-A0A6C0L5G8-F1
#
_cell.length_a   1.000
_cell.length_b   1.000
_cell.length_c   1.000
_cell.angle_alpha   90.00
_cell.angle_beta   90.00
_cell.angle_gamma   90.00
#
_symmetry.space_group_name_H-M   'P 1'
#
loop_
_entity.id
_entity.type
_entity.pdbx_description
1 polymer ?
#
loop_
_entity_poly.entity_id
_entity_poly.type
_entity_poly.pdbx_seq_one_letter_code
_entity_poly.pdbx_strand_id
1 'polypeptide(L)'
;MECNYRRGFSCAVCGTDSGHSQKDCPNVEAWAIRQGKKPRRKNLYLEVKDMKQLLRSYSIEPGSDKLENLKKVRDLANTMKPTRIPLFLSE
;
A
#
# COMPACT_ATOMS: atom_id res chain seq x y z
N MET A 1 -14.95 -5.21 -11.63
CA MET A 1 -14.31 -4.06 -10.94
C MET A 1 -12.92 -3.88 -11.51
N GLU A 2 -12.76 -2.90 -12.41
CA GLU A 2 -11.43 -2.41 -12.76
C GLU A 2 -10.77 -1.86 -11.51
N CYS A 3 -9.47 -2.09 -11.38
CA CYS A 3 -8.69 -1.50 -10.29
C CYS A 3 -8.68 0.02 -10.47
N ASN A 4 -9.67 0.67 -9.89
CA ASN A 4 -9.73 2.12 -9.76
C ASN A 4 -8.77 2.60 -8.64
N TYR A 5 -7.57 2.01 -8.55
CA TYR A 5 -6.38 2.67 -7.97
C TYR A 5 -5.95 3.77 -8.95
N ARG A 6 -6.85 4.76 -9.11
CA ARG A 6 -6.86 5.72 -10.20
C ARG A 6 -5.56 6.54 -10.23
N ARG A 7 -4.90 6.42 -11.39
CA ARG A 7 -4.10 7.44 -12.07
C ARG A 7 -2.96 8.05 -11.23
N GLY A 8 -1.82 7.35 -11.19
CA GLY A 8 -0.54 8.03 -10.97
C GLY A 8 0.57 7.27 -10.26
N PHE A 9 0.40 6.03 -9.82
CA PHE A 9 1.37 5.43 -8.90
C PHE A 9 1.68 3.97 -9.22
N SER A 10 2.91 3.75 -9.65
CA SER A 10 3.49 2.45 -9.98
C SER A 10 3.43 1.48 -8.80
N CYS A 11 3.22 0.20 -9.10
CA CYS A 11 3.18 -0.85 -8.11
C CYS A 11 4.56 -1.51 -8.05
N ALA A 12 5.34 -1.23 -7.00
CA ALA A 12 6.70 -1.74 -6.82
C ALA A 12 6.82 -3.28 -6.86
N VAL A 13 5.72 -4.00 -6.63
CA VAL A 13 5.66 -5.47 -6.67
C VAL A 13 5.49 -6.01 -8.10
N CYS A 14 4.76 -5.28 -8.93
CA CYS A 14 4.39 -5.72 -10.27
C CYS A 14 5.07 -4.91 -11.38
N GLY A 15 5.85 -3.89 -11.03
CA GLY A 15 6.68 -3.10 -11.95
C GLY A 15 5.89 -2.28 -12.96
N THR A 16 4.57 -2.24 -12.89
CA THR A 16 3.71 -1.57 -13.87
C THR A 16 3.27 -0.19 -13.38
N ASP A 17 3.44 0.80 -14.26
CA ASP A 17 3.06 2.21 -14.06
C ASP A 17 1.56 2.45 -14.26
N SER A 18 0.88 1.54 -14.95
CA SER A 18 -0.57 1.52 -15.16
C SER A 18 -1.24 0.53 -14.21
N GLY A 19 -2.25 0.99 -13.47
CA GLY A 19 -3.07 0.11 -12.64
C GLY A 19 -3.67 -1.05 -13.47
N HIS A 20 -3.68 -2.26 -12.92
CA HIS A 20 -4.12 -3.48 -13.60
C HIS A 20 -5.23 -4.18 -12.81
N SER A 21 -6.08 -4.95 -13.48
CA SER A 21 -7.18 -5.68 -12.81
C SER A 21 -6.64 -6.85 -11.97
N GLN A 22 -7.46 -7.40 -11.07
CA GLN A 22 -7.05 -8.58 -10.28
C GLN A 22 -6.55 -9.74 -11.14
N LYS A 23 -7.16 -9.96 -12.31
CA LYS A 23 -6.82 -11.05 -13.23
C LYS A 23 -5.44 -10.86 -13.86
N ASP A 24 -5.00 -9.61 -13.94
CA ASP A 24 -3.76 -9.20 -14.59
C ASP A 24 -2.66 -8.91 -13.54
N CYS A 25 -2.93 -9.14 -12.26
CA CYS A 25 -1.95 -8.95 -11.20
C CYS A 25 -0.98 -10.14 -11.17
N PRO A 26 0.32 -9.94 -11.47
CA PRO A 26 1.29 -11.04 -11.45
C PRO A 26 1.50 -11.59 -10.03
N ASN A 27 1.06 -10.85 -8.99
CA ASN A 27 1.20 -11.25 -7.59
C ASN A 27 -0.16 -11.23 -6.86
N VAL A 28 -0.84 -12.38 -6.87
CA VAL A 28 -2.16 -12.58 -6.24
C VAL A 28 -2.14 -12.31 -4.73
N GLU A 29 -1.05 -12.62 -4.04
CA GLU A 29 -0.90 -12.36 -2.60
C GLU A 29 -0.82 -10.84 -2.33
N ALA A 30 -0.07 -10.10 -3.16
CA ALA A 30 0.01 -8.64 -3.09
C ALA A 30 -1.35 -7.98 -3.33
N TRP A 31 -2.14 -8.51 -4.26
CA TRP A 31 -3.51 -8.06 -4.50
C TRP A 31 -4.42 -8.30 -3.28
N ALA A 32 -4.35 -9.51 -2.69
CA ALA A 32 -5.13 -9.86 -1.51
C ALA A 32 -4.85 -8.91 -0.33
N ILE A 33 -3.58 -8.56 -0.11
CA ILE A 33 -3.17 -7.60 0.93
C ILE A 33 -3.83 -6.24 0.72
N ARG A 34 -3.88 -5.74 -0.51
CA ARG A 34 -4.54 -4.46 -0.82
C ARG A 34 -6.05 -4.47 -0.56
N GLN A 35 -6.66 -5.65 -0.57
CA GLN A 35 -8.08 -5.85 -0.24
C GLN A 35 -8.32 -6.05 1.28
N GLY A 36 -7.32 -5.78 2.13
CA GLY A 36 -7.45 -5.95 3.58
C GLY A 36 -7.19 -7.38 4.05
N LYS A 37 -6.82 -8.32 3.17
CA LYS A 37 -6.56 -9.72 3.58
C LYS A 37 -5.17 -9.84 4.18
N LYS A 38 -5.09 -10.36 5.41
CA LYS A 38 -3.81 -10.65 6.07
C LYS A 38 -3.08 -11.78 5.31
N PRO A 39 -1.89 -11.54 4.77
CA PRO A 39 -1.11 -12.56 4.09
C PRO A 39 -0.48 -13.51 5.11
N ARG A 40 -0.09 -14.71 4.67
CA ARG A 40 0.60 -15.67 5.54
C ARG A 40 2.04 -15.23 5.83
N ARG A 41 2.65 -14.48 4.92
CA ARG A 41 4.03 -13.99 5.03
C ARG A 41 4.08 -12.64 5.74
N LYS A 42 4.61 -12.62 6.96
CA LYS A 42 4.76 -11.41 7.81
C LYS A 42 5.63 -10.30 7.17
N ASN A 43 6.52 -10.68 6.26
CA ASN A 43 7.47 -9.78 5.61
C ASN A 43 6.95 -9.16 4.29
N LEU A 44 5.66 -9.26 3.99
CA LEU A 44 5.12 -8.69 2.74
C LEU A 44 4.32 -7.40 2.94
N TYR A 45 3.97 -7.05 4.18
CA TYR A 45 3.04 -5.96 4.43
C TYR A 45 3.48 -5.04 5.56
N LEU A 46 2.92 -3.83 5.53
CA LEU A 46 2.97 -2.84 6.60
C LEU A 46 1.54 -2.62 7.08
N GLU A 47 1.24 -3.01 8.31
CA GLU A 47 -0.09 -2.86 8.88
C GLU A 47 -0.37 -1.39 9.21
N VAL A 48 -1.45 -0.84 8.66
CA VAL A 48 -1.86 0.55 8.84
C VAL A 48 -3.20 0.57 9.55
N LYS A 49 -3.17 0.82 10.86
CA LYS A 49 -4.37 1.01 11.69
C LYS A 49 -4.80 2.48 11.69
N ASP A 50 -3.85 3.38 11.98
CA ASP A 50 -4.03 4.82 11.87
C ASP A 50 -2.87 5.39 11.04
N MET A 51 -3.20 6.05 9.92
CA MET A 51 -2.21 6.64 9.02
C MET A 51 -1.41 7.77 9.66
N LYS A 52 -2.06 8.66 10.41
CA LYS A 52 -1.39 9.82 11.01
C LYS A 52 -0.45 9.35 12.12
N GLN A 53 -0.89 8.40 12.93
CA GLN A 53 -0.06 7.81 13.97
C GLN A 53 1.15 7.08 13.38
N LEU A 54 0.94 6.28 12.33
CA LEU A 54 2.03 5.59 11.63
C LEU A 54 3.04 6.58 11.05
N LEU A 55 2.60 7.62 10.35
CA LEU A 55 3.54 8.60 9.78
C LEU A 55 4.37 9.28 10.88
N ARG A 56 3.73 9.67 11.99
CA ARG A 56 4.43 10.26 13.14
C ARG A 56 5.45 9.32 13.78
N SER A 57 5.16 8.01 13.86
CA SER A 57 6.12 7.04 14.41
C SER A 57 7.38 6.87 13.56
N TYR A 58 7.32 7.26 12.28
CA TYR A 58 8.45 7.30 11.36
C TYR A 58 8.98 8.72 11.12
N SER A 59 8.64 9.67 12.00
CA SER A 59 9.05 11.08 11.88
C SER A 59 8.62 11.75 10.56
N ILE A 60 7.53 11.28 9.95
CA ILE A 60 6.92 11.88 8.77
C ILE A 60 5.73 12.73 9.22
N GLU A 61 5.71 13.99 8.81
CA GLU A 61 4.58 14.88 9.12
C GLU A 61 3.32 14.44 8.34
N PRO A 62 2.19 14.17 9.02
CA PRO A 62 0.95 13.85 8.34
C PRO A 62 0.48 15.00 7.46
N GLY A 63 0.00 14.66 6.27
CA GLY A 63 -0.62 15.60 5.35
C GLY A 63 -1.96 16.13 5.84
N SER A 64 -2.44 17.18 5.16
CA SER A 64 -3.70 17.84 5.47
C SER A 64 -4.92 16.99 5.11
N ASP A 65 -4.81 16.13 4.10
CA ASP A 65 -5.88 15.27 3.63
C ASP A 65 -5.51 13.78 3.61
N LYS A 66 -6.53 12.94 3.38
CA LYS A 66 -6.40 11.48 3.37
C LYS A 66 -5.53 10.97 2.21
N LEU A 67 -5.62 11.57 1.02
CA LEU A 67 -4.87 11.15 -0.16
C LEU A 67 -3.38 11.42 0.00
N GLU A 68 -3.03 12.57 0.57
CA GLU A 68 -1.64 12.92 0.88
C GLU A 68 -1.03 11.93 1.88
N ASN A 69 -1.77 11.61 2.94
CA ASN A 69 -1.35 10.62 3.94
C ASN A 69 -1.20 9.21 3.33
N LEU A 70 -2.12 8.80 2.45
CA LEU A 70 -2.01 7.53 1.71
C LEU A 70 -0.75 7.46 0.84
N LYS A 71 -0.40 8.57 0.19
CA LYS A 71 0.84 8.67 -0.61
C LYS A 71 2.07 8.53 0.28
N LYS A 72 2.14 9.29 1.38
CA LYS A 72 3.27 9.23 2.33
C LYS A 72 3.47 7.84 2.92
N VAL A 73 2.39 7.13 3.29
CA VAL A 73 2.47 5.75 3.79
C VAL A 73 2.98 4.78 2.73
N ARG A 74 2.59 4.98 1.47
CA ARG A 74 3.08 4.16 0.36
C ARG A 74 4.57 4.40 0.11
N ASP A 75 5.00 5.65 0.09
CA ASP A 75 6.40 6.01 -0.11
C ASP A 75 7.26 5.41 1.01
N LEU A 76 6.80 5.50 2.26
CA LEU A 76 7.41 4.80 3.39
C LEU A 76 7.51 3.28 3.16
N ALA A 77 6.44 2.63 2.73
CA ALA A 77 6.47 1.18 2.51
C ALA A 77 7.43 0.76 1.37
N ASN A 78 7.65 1.64 0.40
CA ASN A 78 8.61 1.45 -0.69
C ASN A 78 10.07 1.62 -0.26
N THR A 79 10.37 2.43 0.76
CA THR A 79 11.75 2.62 1.27
C THR A 79 12.20 1.48 2.18
N MET A 80 11.27 0.68 2.72
CA MET A 80 11.60 -0.49 3.55
C MET A 80 12.26 -1.60 2.73
N LYS A 81 13.21 -2.35 3.33
CA LYS A 81 13.86 -3.52 2.72
C LYS A 81 13.54 -4.80 3.51
N PRO A 82 12.90 -5.82 2.91
CA PRO A 82 12.31 -5.81 1.57
C PRO A 82 11.09 -4.88 1.52
N THR A 83 10.75 -4.40 0.31
CA THR A 83 9.59 -3.53 0.08
C THR A 83 8.32 -4.13 0.66
N ARG A 84 7.52 -3.30 1.33
CA ARG A 84 6.27 -3.71 1.98
C ARG A 84 5.06 -3.20 1.21
N ILE A 85 3.94 -3.89 1.36
CA ILE A 85 2.64 -3.48 0.83
C ILE A 85 1.81 -2.92 1.99
N PRO A 86 1.36 -1.66 1.94
CA PRO A 86 0.44 -1.13 2.95
C PRO A 86 -0.84 -1.96 3.03
N LEU A 87 -1.14 -2.49 4.21
CA LEU A 87 -2.37 -3.18 4.56
C LEU A 87 -3.21 -2.23 5.42
N PHE A 88 -4.20 -1.58 4.81
CA PHE A 88 -5.15 -0.74 5.53
C PHE A 88 -6.22 -1.64 6.13
N LEU A 89 -6.28 -1.69 7.45
CA LEU A 89 -7.37 -2.37 8.15
C LEU A 89 -8.52 -1.36 8.26
N SER A 90 -9.60 -1.59 7.51
CA SER A 90 -10.88 -0.97 7.81
C SER A 90 -11.40 -1.56 9.12
N GLU A 91 -11.73 -0.71 10.09
CA GLU A 91 -12.56 -1.09 11.24
C GLU A 91 -13.91 -1.65 10.78
#